data_AF-A0ABC8TMK3-F1
#
_entry.id   AF-A0ABC8TMK3-F1
#
_cell.length_a   1.000
_cell.length_b   1.000
_cell.length_c   1.000
_cell.angle_alpha   90.00
_cell.angle_beta   90.00
_cell.angle_gamma   90.00
#
_symmetry.space_group_name_H-M   'P 1'
#
loop_
_entity.id
_entity.type
_entity.pdbx_description
1 polymer ?
#
loop_
_entity_poly.entity_id
_entity_poly.type
_entity_poly.pdbx_seq_one_letter_code
_entity_poly.pdbx_strand_id
1 'polypeptide(L)'
;MDLVPPIGVGRVEELGTWLRRDFHVSGNWWDSSSVDIAAAGLGWCAIGLKGEARLGVWTYDGVDVIVRNALIPHRSHNFEVAGFTVSKIVSKADQASNKHRKNEKKRKHSDLTTAAPAASSLSTVAAA
;
A
#
# COMPACT_ATOMS: atom_id res chain seq x y z
N MET A 1 -14.06 -13.46 -8.51
CA MET A 1 -13.29 -12.39 -9.19
C MET A 1 -12.76 -13.05 -10.43
N ASP A 2 -13.41 -12.77 -11.55
CA ASP A 2 -13.12 -13.46 -12.80
C ASP A 2 -12.07 -12.66 -13.55
N LEU A 3 -11.01 -13.31 -14.02
CA LEU A 3 -9.96 -12.68 -14.81
C LEU A 3 -10.50 -12.49 -16.23
N VAL A 4 -10.95 -11.27 -16.51
CA VAL A 4 -11.43 -10.83 -17.83
C VAL A 4 -10.60 -9.61 -18.23
N PRO A 5 -10.24 -9.45 -19.52
CA PRO A 5 -10.54 -10.28 -20.71
C PRO A 5 -9.79 -11.63 -20.74
N PRO A 6 -10.22 -12.62 -21.56
CA PRO A 6 -11.16 -12.55 -22.70
C PRO A 6 -12.64 -12.73 -22.34
N ILE A 7 -13.53 -12.06 -23.09
CA ILE A 7 -15.00 -12.12 -22.91
C ILE A 7 -15.58 -13.08 -23.96
N GLY A 8 -16.26 -14.14 -23.51
CA GLY A 8 -16.95 -15.10 -24.39
C GLY A 8 -16.56 -16.55 -24.09
N VAL A 9 -17.50 -17.46 -24.29
CA VAL A 9 -17.29 -18.90 -24.11
C VAL A 9 -16.27 -19.41 -25.14
N GLY A 10 -15.28 -20.18 -24.72
CA GLY A 10 -14.28 -20.77 -25.63
C GLY A 10 -13.07 -19.87 -25.96
N ARG A 11 -13.12 -18.58 -25.61
CA ARG A 11 -12.03 -17.64 -25.96
C ARG A 11 -10.75 -17.84 -25.15
N VAL A 12 -10.81 -18.54 -24.02
CA VAL A 12 -9.62 -18.86 -23.21
C VAL A 12 -8.86 -19.99 -23.87
N GLU A 13 -9.57 -20.99 -24.40
CA GLU A 13 -9.02 -22.13 -25.13
C GLU A 13 -8.32 -21.70 -26.43
N GLU A 14 -8.77 -20.61 -27.06
CA GLU A 14 -8.15 -20.03 -28.26
C GLU A 14 -6.80 -19.32 -27.99
N LEU A 15 -6.51 -18.91 -26.76
CA LEU A 15 -5.29 -18.16 -26.43
C LEU A 15 -4.02 -19.02 -26.40
N GLY A 16 -4.17 -20.35 -26.49
CA GLY A 16 -3.05 -21.29 -26.51
C GLY A 16 -2.52 -21.60 -25.11
N THR A 17 -1.26 -22.04 -25.06
CA THR A 17 -0.66 -22.54 -23.81
C THR A 17 -0.17 -21.39 -22.94
N TRP A 18 -0.50 -21.42 -21.64
CA TRP A 18 0.02 -20.48 -20.66
C TRP A 18 1.41 -20.91 -20.19
N LEU A 19 2.44 -20.16 -20.59
CA LEU A 19 3.85 -20.51 -20.40
C LEU A 19 4.51 -19.56 -19.41
N ARG A 20 5.41 -20.09 -18.58
CA ARG A 20 6.25 -19.33 -17.66
C ARG A 20 7.59 -19.00 -18.31
N ARG A 21 8.02 -17.75 -18.20
CA ARG A 21 9.39 -17.29 -18.48
C ARG A 21 10.01 -16.75 -17.21
N ASP A 22 11.24 -17.14 -16.93
CA ASP A 22 11.98 -16.68 -15.75
C ASP A 22 13.04 -15.65 -16.14
N PHE A 23 13.05 -14.54 -15.41
CA PHE A 23 13.99 -13.44 -15.61
C PHE A 23 14.79 -13.19 -14.35
N HIS A 24 16.10 -13.05 -14.48
CA HIS A 24 16.96 -12.59 -13.40
C HIS A 24 17.12 -11.08 -13.49
N VAL A 25 16.83 -10.38 -12.39
CA VAL A 25 16.86 -8.92 -12.34
C VAL A 25 17.55 -8.43 -11.08
N SER A 26 18.32 -7.37 -11.23
CA SER A 26 19.08 -6.75 -10.16
C SER A 26 18.69 -5.28 -10.00
N GLY A 27 18.93 -4.74 -8.80
CA GLY A 27 18.70 -3.33 -8.52
C GLY A 27 19.39 -2.87 -7.25
N ASN A 28 19.54 -1.55 -7.12
CA ASN A 28 20.30 -0.95 -6.02
C ASN A 28 19.41 -0.26 -4.98
N TRP A 29 18.18 0.11 -5.34
CA TRP A 29 17.30 0.95 -4.54
C TRP A 29 15.83 0.62 -4.76
N TRP A 30 15.01 0.88 -3.74
CA TRP A 30 13.56 0.67 -3.79
C TRP A 30 12.79 1.86 -4.35
N ASP A 31 13.39 3.05 -4.33
CA ASP A 31 12.78 4.32 -4.76
C ASP A 31 12.94 4.59 -6.27
N SER A 32 13.65 3.72 -6.99
CA SER A 32 13.90 3.82 -8.42
C SER A 32 13.67 2.50 -9.13
N SER A 33 13.17 2.58 -10.35
CA SER A 33 13.07 1.42 -11.23
C SER A 33 14.46 1.09 -11.77
N SER A 34 14.86 -0.17 -11.67
CA SER A 34 16.12 -0.67 -12.21
C SER A 34 15.93 -1.21 -13.64
N VAL A 35 14.85 -1.96 -13.87
CA VAL A 35 14.53 -2.57 -15.17
C VAL A 35 13.04 -2.56 -15.43
N ASP A 36 12.64 -2.68 -16.68
CA ASP A 36 11.26 -2.90 -17.09
C ASP A 36 11.11 -4.31 -17.68
N ILE A 37 10.04 -5.00 -17.28
CA ILE A 37 9.56 -6.21 -17.96
C ILE A 37 8.44 -5.79 -18.90
N ALA A 38 8.65 -5.90 -20.21
CA ALA A 38 7.68 -5.50 -21.22
C ALA A 38 7.04 -6.72 -21.89
N ALA A 39 5.72 -6.75 -21.95
CA ALA A 39 4.92 -7.73 -22.67
C ALA A 39 4.34 -7.08 -23.93
N ALA A 40 4.60 -7.68 -25.09
CA ALA A 40 4.17 -7.15 -26.38
C ALA A 40 2.65 -6.95 -26.42
N GLY A 41 2.19 -5.77 -26.83
CA GLY A 41 0.78 -5.43 -26.97
C GLY A 41 0.02 -5.08 -25.68
N LEU A 42 0.57 -5.30 -24.49
CA LEU A 42 -0.06 -4.91 -23.21
C LEU A 42 0.63 -3.72 -22.53
N GLY A 43 1.97 -3.66 -22.58
CA GLY A 43 2.75 -2.63 -21.92
C GLY A 43 3.91 -3.20 -21.12
N TRP A 44 4.29 -2.51 -20.03
CA TRP A 44 5.42 -2.92 -19.21
C TRP A 44 5.20 -2.67 -17.72
N CYS A 45 5.91 -3.45 -16.90
CA CYS A 45 6.01 -3.27 -15.47
C CYS A 45 7.42 -2.80 -15.10
N ALA A 46 7.52 -1.64 -14.47
CA ALA A 46 8.75 -1.13 -13.88
C ALA A 46 9.07 -1.86 -12.58
N ILE A 47 10.29 -2.38 -12.46
CA ILE A 47 10.76 -3.16 -11.32
C ILE A 47 11.79 -2.34 -10.54
N GLY A 48 11.39 -1.88 -9.35
CA GLY A 48 12.31 -1.32 -8.35
C GLY A 48 12.63 -2.35 -7.28
N LEU A 49 13.91 -2.65 -7.09
CA LEU A 49 14.38 -3.59 -6.08
C LEU A 49 15.78 -3.25 -5.60
N LYS A 50 16.14 -3.72 -4.40
CA LYS A 50 17.50 -3.66 -3.87
C LYS A 50 18.03 -5.08 -3.65
N GLY A 51 19.02 -5.47 -4.43
CA GLY A 51 19.60 -6.81 -4.47
C GLY A 51 19.33 -7.53 -5.78
N GLU A 52 19.15 -8.85 -5.70
CA GLU A 52 18.93 -9.74 -6.84
C GLU A 52 17.61 -10.49 -6.67
N ALA A 53 16.86 -10.66 -7.75
CA ALA A 53 15.61 -11.41 -7.76
C ALA A 53 15.47 -12.26 -9.02
N ARG A 54 14.64 -13.30 -8.92
CA ARG A 54 14.22 -14.11 -10.06
C ARG A 54 12.71 -14.03 -10.20
N LEU A 55 12.25 -13.43 -11.28
CA LEU A 55 10.84 -13.16 -11.55
C LEU A 55 10.30 -14.15 -12.57
N GLY A 56 9.24 -14.85 -12.21
CA GLY A 56 8.46 -15.66 -13.15
C GLY A 56 7.35 -14.79 -13.76
N VAL A 57 7.31 -14.71 -15.08
CA VAL A 57 6.26 -14.04 -15.84
C VAL A 57 5.52 -15.09 -16.63
N TRP A 58 4.20 -15.13 -16.51
CA TRP A 58 3.38 -16.04 -17.29
C TRP A 58 2.66 -15.28 -18.39
N THR A 59 2.75 -15.80 -19.60
CA THR A 59 2.03 -15.28 -20.77
C THR A 59 1.61 -16.43 -21.69
N TYR A 60 0.68 -16.16 -22.59
CA TYR A 60 0.34 -17.12 -23.64
C TYR A 60 1.49 -17.29 -24.64
N ASP A 61 1.52 -18.46 -25.27
CA ASP A 61 2.44 -18.74 -26.37
C ASP A 61 2.29 -17.70 -27.51
N GLY A 62 3.41 -17.35 -28.14
CA GLY A 62 3.46 -16.28 -29.15
C GLY A 62 3.52 -14.84 -28.60
N VAL A 63 3.23 -14.59 -27.31
CA VAL A 63 3.44 -13.27 -26.70
C VAL A 63 4.91 -13.09 -26.36
N ASP A 64 5.55 -12.05 -26.92
CA ASP A 64 6.92 -11.74 -26.58
C ASP A 64 7.02 -10.96 -25.26
N VAL A 65 8.04 -11.30 -24.47
CA VAL A 65 8.32 -10.71 -23.16
C VAL A 65 9.81 -10.48 -23.04
N ILE A 66 10.19 -9.21 -22.86
CA ILE A 66 11.58 -8.79 -22.82
C ILE A 66 11.89 -8.03 -21.53
N VAL A 67 13.13 -8.15 -21.07
CA VAL A 67 13.70 -7.29 -20.03
C VAL A 67 14.48 -6.18 -20.72
N ARG A 68 14.23 -4.94 -20.31
CA ARG A 68 14.94 -3.76 -20.82
C ARG A 68 15.29 -2.79 -19.70
N ASN A 69 16.11 -1.80 -20.02
CA ASN A 69 16.41 -0.70 -19.11
C ASN A 69 15.12 0.06 -18.76
N ALA A 70 15.04 0.52 -17.51
CA ALA A 70 13.91 1.30 -17.03
C ALA A 70 13.69 2.56 -17.89
N LEU A 71 12.52 2.69 -18.50
CA LEU A 71 12.14 3.90 -19.23
C LEU A 71 11.87 5.08 -18.29
N ILE A 72 11.45 4.79 -17.07
CA ILE A 72 11.19 5.79 -16.02
C ILE A 72 11.96 5.37 -14.76
N PRO A 73 13.27 5.67 -14.68
CA PRO A 73 14.10 5.26 -13.55
C PRO A 73 13.67 5.94 -12.24
N HIS A 74 13.35 7.23 -12.30
CA HIS A 74 12.95 8.01 -11.13
C HIS A 74 11.44 8.07 -11.07
N ARG A 75 10.86 7.40 -10.07
CA ARG A 75 9.42 7.35 -9.87
C ARG A 75 8.93 8.70 -9.33
N SER A 76 7.74 9.14 -9.74
CA SER A 76 7.10 10.30 -9.10
C SER A 76 6.53 9.90 -7.75
N HIS A 77 6.81 10.69 -6.70
CA HIS A 77 6.19 10.54 -5.37
C HIS A 77 4.66 10.52 -5.38
N ASN A 78 4.02 10.99 -6.46
CA ASN A 78 2.56 10.92 -6.62
C ASN A 78 2.04 9.49 -6.79
N PHE A 79 2.87 8.54 -7.26
CA PHE A 79 2.50 7.14 -7.46
C PHE A 79 2.75 6.24 -6.23
N GLU A 80 3.29 6.80 -5.13
CA GLU A 80 3.66 6.10 -3.89
C GLU A 80 2.68 6.34 -2.74
N VAL A 81 1.60 7.07 -2.99
CA VAL A 81 0.60 7.34 -1.96
C VAL A 81 -0.17 6.04 -1.72
N ALA A 82 0.19 5.33 -0.65
CA ALA A 82 -0.61 4.22 -0.13
C ALA A 82 -2.05 4.73 0.07
N GLY A 83 -2.98 4.28 -0.78
CA GLY A 83 -4.36 4.77 -0.77
C GLY A 83 -4.96 5.18 -2.11
N PHE A 84 -4.50 4.68 -3.26
CA PHE A 84 -5.26 4.88 -4.52
C PHE A 84 -6.70 4.32 -4.45
N THR A 85 -7.06 3.58 -3.40
CA THR A 85 -8.44 3.14 -3.12
C THR A 85 -9.27 4.14 -2.31
N VAL A 86 -8.67 5.13 -1.64
CA VAL A 86 -9.38 6.22 -0.96
C VAL A 86 -8.66 7.56 -1.18
N SER A 87 -9.31 8.47 -1.90
CA SER A 87 -8.78 9.82 -2.20
C SER A 87 -8.17 10.47 -0.95
N LYS A 88 -7.02 11.13 -1.09
CA LYS A 88 -6.32 11.88 0.00
C LYS A 88 -7.28 12.76 0.84
N ILE A 89 -8.35 13.24 0.22
CA ILE A 89 -9.42 14.02 0.84
C ILE A 89 -10.16 13.19 1.91
N VAL A 90 -10.56 11.96 1.58
CA VAL A 90 -11.27 11.04 2.48
C VAL A 90 -10.34 10.64 3.63
N SER A 91 -9.08 10.30 3.35
CA SER A 91 -8.10 9.98 4.40
C SER A 91 -7.89 11.14 5.38
N LYS A 92 -7.78 12.38 4.89
CA LYS A 92 -7.69 13.57 5.76
C LYS A 92 -8.97 13.80 6.56
N ALA A 93 -10.15 13.61 5.96
CA ALA A 93 -11.43 13.74 6.65
C ALA A 93 -11.57 12.68 7.76
N ASP A 94 -11.19 11.42 7.49
CA ASP A 94 -11.20 10.33 8.46
C ASP A 94 -10.22 10.58 9.61
N GLN A 95 -9.01 11.08 9.31
CA GLN A 95 -8.06 11.46 10.36
C GLN A 95 -8.58 12.61 11.23
N ALA A 96 -9.18 13.64 10.63
CA ALA A 96 -9.76 14.75 11.38
C ALA A 96 -10.92 14.30 12.28
N SER A 97 -11.81 13.45 11.75
CA SER A 97 -12.94 12.86 12.49
C SER A 97 -12.44 12.00 13.66
N ASN A 98 -11.48 11.12 13.43
CA ASN A 98 -10.89 10.27 14.48
C ASN A 98 -10.21 11.11 15.58
N LYS A 99 -9.53 12.20 15.21
CA LYS A 99 -8.89 13.12 16.18
C LYS A 99 -9.94 13.89 17.00
N HIS A 100 -11.02 14.34 16.37
CA HIS A 100 -12.14 15.01 17.06
C HIS A 100 -12.79 14.07 18.09
N ARG A 101 -13.12 12.84 17.68
CA ARG A 101 -13.75 11.84 18.55
C ARG A 101 -12.88 11.46 19.75
N LYS A 102 -11.55 11.42 19.57
CA LYS A 102 -10.60 11.17 20.67
C LYS A 102 -10.59 12.32 21.68
N ASN A 103 -10.67 13.57 21.21
CA ASN A 103 -10.68 14.75 22.07
C ASN A 103 -11.99 14.87 22.86
N GLU A 104 -13.15 14.57 22.25
CA GLU A 104 -14.44 14.53 22.96
C GLU A 104 -14.47 13.46 24.05
N LYS A 105 -13.93 12.27 23.77
CA LYS A 105 -13.85 11.18 24.76
C LYS A 105 -12.94 11.56 25.94
N LYS A 106 -11.87 12.32 25.69
CA LYS A 106 -10.96 12.82 26.74
C LYS A 106 -11.62 13.91 27.60
N ARG A 107 -12.42 14.80 26.99
CA ARG A 107 -13.21 15.83 27.71
C ARG A 107 -14.32 15.22 28.58
N LYS A 108 -15.04 14.21 28.09
CA LYS A 108 -16.04 13.50 28.91
C LYS A 108 -15.45 12.77 30.11
N HIS A 109 -14.22 12.25 30.00
CA HIS A 109 -13.55 11.60 31.14
C HIS A 109 -13.04 12.60 32.19
N SER A 110 -12.66 13.83 31.80
CA SER A 110 -12.28 14.87 32.76
C SER A 110 -13.48 15.44 33.53
N ASP A 111 -14.64 15.56 32.88
CA ASP A 111 -15.85 16.11 33.53
C ASP A 111 -16.47 15.11 34.53
N LEU A 112 -16.40 13.81 34.27
CA LEU A 112 -16.87 12.78 35.22
C LEU A 112 -15.99 12.63 36.46
N THR A 113 -14.76 13.18 36.46
CA THR A 113 -13.85 13.10 37.62
C THR A 113 -14.05 14.27 38.61
N THR A 114 -14.89 15.27 38.29
CA THR A 114 -14.98 16.52 39.06
C THR A 114 -16.36 16.76 39.71
N ALA A 115 -17.14 15.70 39.99
CA ALA A 115 -18.44 15.85 40.65
C ALA A 115 -18.70 14.77 41.71
N ALA A 116 -18.22 14.99 42.95
CA ALA A 116 -18.92 14.74 44.24
C ALA A 116 -17.94 14.77 45.45
N PRO A 117 -18.40 15.12 46.68
CA PRO A 117 -17.65 16.02 47.57
C PRO A 117 -17.34 15.48 49.00
N ALA A 118 -16.54 16.28 49.73
CA ALA A 118 -16.53 16.54 51.18
C ALA A 118 -16.18 15.43 52.20
N ALA A 119 -15.17 15.74 53.03
CA ALA A 119 -15.06 15.59 54.52
C ALA A 119 -13.63 15.15 54.92
N SER A 120 -12.80 16.05 55.47
CA SER A 120 -12.53 16.21 56.91
C SER A 120 -11.67 15.10 57.54
N SER A 121 -10.44 15.42 57.95
CA SER A 121 -10.04 15.46 59.36
C SER A 121 -8.54 15.80 59.55
N LEU A 122 -8.29 16.62 60.58
CA LEU A 122 -7.00 17.10 61.11
C LEU A 122 -6.27 16.04 61.95
N SER A 123 -4.94 16.16 62.06
CA SER A 123 -4.10 16.32 63.29
C SER A 123 -2.67 15.79 63.03
N THR A 124 -1.65 16.65 63.02
CA THR A 124 -0.81 17.15 64.13
C THR A 124 -0.05 16.07 64.89
N VAL A 125 1.27 16.01 64.69
CA VAL A 125 2.25 15.68 65.74
C VAL A 125 3.58 16.39 65.46
N ALA A 126 3.97 17.29 66.37
CA ALA A 126 5.33 17.73 66.57
C ALA A 126 5.55 17.87 68.07
N ALA A 127 6.55 17.18 68.61
CA ALA A 127 7.43 17.65 69.68
C ALA A 127 8.44 16.55 70.05
N ALA A 128 9.72 16.93 70.02
CA ALA A 128 10.74 16.48 70.96
C ALA A 128 10.98 17.63 71.94
#